data_AF-A0A6A6LCJ3-F1
#
_entry.id   AF-A0A6A6LCJ3-F1
#
_cell.length_a   1.000
_cell.length_b   1.000
_cell.length_c   1.000
_cell.angle_alpha   90.00
_cell.angle_beta   90.00
_cell.angle_gamma   90.00
#
_symmetry.space_group_name_H-M   'P 1'
#
loop_
_entity.id
_entity.type
_entity.pdbx_description
1 polymer ?
#
loop_
_entity_poly.entity_id
_entity_poly.type
_entity_poly.pdbx_seq_one_letter_code
_entity_poly.pdbx_strand_id
1 'polypeptide(L)'
;MEDVLEMHLLKHKIVKLCIAGDEVPQTMRYKNQSGSSLSFILDRPHLIGLSFCAVFDPKNCPGDDMADIICEAQFIDKSGDNSKNFDFYLTILKVGLSYSEHVFLWNELFDMEHSFVEASFQFCIHKVSFKPAYHEDFDYEAIIKCGVHPVFRDDCLCRDKKRSRNQEDEEDKPSPQRLKQEQNPSHTQDKS
;
A
#
# COMPACT_ATOMS: atom_id res chain seq x y z
N MET A 1 8.98 -1.29 -5.69
CA MET A 1 7.54 -1.12 -5.38
C MET A 1 7.17 -1.91 -4.13
N GLU A 2 7.61 -3.17 -4.01
CA GLU A 2 7.27 -4.06 -2.90
C GLU A 2 7.79 -3.58 -1.54
N ASP A 3 9.06 -3.17 -1.44
CA ASP A 3 9.63 -2.58 -0.21
C ASP A 3 8.89 -1.33 0.27
N VAL A 4 8.32 -0.59 -0.67
CA VAL A 4 7.57 0.63 -0.39
C VAL A 4 6.20 0.29 0.19
N LEU A 5 5.55 -0.77 -0.30
CA LEU A 5 4.31 -1.28 0.28
C LEU A 5 4.55 -1.87 1.68
N GLU A 6 5.63 -2.61 1.88
CA GLU A 6 6.00 -3.07 3.22
C GLU A 6 6.20 -1.88 4.17
N MET A 7 6.92 -0.85 3.75
CA MET A 7 7.09 0.35 4.58
C MET A 7 5.77 1.09 4.84
N HIS A 8 4.81 1.09 3.90
CA HIS A 8 3.45 1.63 4.09
C HIS A 8 2.70 0.88 5.20
N LEU A 9 2.80 -0.45 5.23
CA LEU A 9 2.07 -1.30 6.17
C LEU A 9 2.65 -1.28 7.60
N LEU A 10 3.87 -0.79 7.80
CA LEU A 10 4.68 -1.07 8.99
C LEU A 10 4.75 0.05 10.06
N LYS A 11 4.35 1.30 9.77
CA LYS A 11 4.72 2.44 10.64
C LYS A 11 3.59 3.10 11.44
N HIS A 12 2.36 2.57 11.45
CA HIS A 12 1.18 3.28 12.00
C HIS A 12 1.07 4.73 11.49
N LYS A 13 1.64 5.02 10.32
CA LYS A 13 1.62 6.33 9.68
C LYS A 13 0.80 6.21 8.41
N ILE A 14 0.00 7.22 8.15
CA ILE A 14 -0.65 7.38 6.85
C ILE A 14 0.46 7.72 5.87
N VAL A 15 0.63 6.89 4.85
CA VAL A 15 1.59 7.08 3.76
C VAL A 15 0.79 7.19 2.46
N LYS A 16 1.22 8.11 1.60
CA LYS A 16 0.63 8.39 0.29
C LYS A 16 1.76 8.40 -0.73
N LEU A 17 1.63 7.66 -1.82
CA LEU A 17 2.64 7.51 -2.87
C LEU A 17 1.98 7.58 -4.24
N CYS A 18 2.64 8.26 -5.17
CA CYS A 18 2.35 8.22 -6.60
C CYS A 18 3.63 7.83 -7.35
N ILE A 19 3.53 6.85 -8.24
CA ILE A 19 4.61 6.40 -9.12
C ILE A 19 4.07 6.18 -10.52
N ALA A 20 4.88 6.47 -11.54
CA ALA A 20 4.53 6.12 -12.92
C ALA A 20 4.47 4.60 -13.08
N GLY A 21 3.47 4.11 -13.81
CA GLY A 21 3.28 2.69 -14.09
C GLY A 21 1.80 2.31 -14.16
N ASP A 22 1.54 1.10 -14.64
CA ASP A 22 0.19 0.59 -14.87
C ASP A 22 -0.11 -0.69 -14.08
N GLU A 23 0.80 -1.14 -13.20
CA GLU A 23 0.65 -2.41 -12.48
C GLU A 23 0.21 -2.20 -11.02
N VAL A 24 -0.78 -2.97 -10.60
CA VAL A 24 -1.12 -3.12 -9.17
C VAL A 24 -0.03 -3.96 -8.49
N PRO A 25 0.55 -3.53 -7.35
CA PRO A 25 1.61 -4.27 -6.68
C PRO A 25 1.23 -5.75 -6.45
N GLN A 26 2.13 -6.67 -6.74
CA GLN A 26 1.83 -8.11 -6.62
C GLN A 26 1.50 -8.55 -5.20
N THR A 27 2.02 -7.83 -4.21
CA THR A 27 1.79 -8.00 -2.78
C THR A 27 0.41 -7.53 -2.29
N MET A 28 -0.37 -6.81 -3.12
CA MET A 28 -1.77 -6.53 -2.81
C MET A 28 -2.56 -7.85 -2.75
N ARG A 29 -3.32 -8.04 -1.66
CA ARG A 29 -4.02 -9.30 -1.40
C ARG A 29 -5.17 -9.51 -2.38
N TYR A 30 -5.97 -8.47 -2.59
CA TYR A 30 -7.06 -8.45 -3.55
C TYR A 30 -6.74 -7.43 -4.64
N LYS A 31 -6.92 -7.82 -5.90
CA LYS A 31 -6.50 -7.04 -7.07
C LYS A 31 -7.52 -7.22 -8.18
N ASN A 32 -7.91 -6.13 -8.81
CA ASN A 32 -8.65 -6.13 -10.06
C ASN A 32 -7.75 -5.54 -11.15
N GLN A 33 -7.50 -6.31 -12.20
CA GLN A 33 -6.66 -5.90 -13.32
C GLN A 33 -7.46 -5.24 -14.45
N SER A 34 -8.78 -5.14 -14.31
CA SER A 34 -9.68 -4.55 -15.29
C SER A 34 -10.88 -3.92 -14.59
N GLY A 35 -10.76 -2.63 -14.31
CA GLY A 35 -11.80 -1.79 -13.73
C GLY A 35 -11.47 -1.31 -12.33
N SER A 36 -12.43 -0.57 -11.78
CA SER A 36 -12.28 0.24 -10.58
C SER A 36 -12.95 -0.34 -9.35
N SER A 37 -13.40 -1.60 -9.37
CA SER A 37 -14.12 -2.19 -8.25
C SER A 37 -13.61 -3.56 -7.84
N LEU A 38 -13.85 -3.89 -6.57
CA LEU A 38 -13.51 -5.15 -5.92
C LEU A 38 -14.61 -5.54 -4.95
N SER A 39 -14.94 -6.83 -4.85
CA SER A 39 -15.64 -7.39 -3.71
C SER A 39 -14.98 -8.69 -3.29
N PHE A 40 -14.90 -8.93 -1.99
CA PHE A 40 -14.34 -10.16 -1.45
C PHE A 40 -14.83 -10.46 -0.03
N ILE A 41 -14.70 -11.72 0.33
CA ILE A 41 -14.94 -12.20 1.69
C ILE A 41 -13.73 -11.87 2.57
N LEU A 42 -14.00 -11.27 3.72
CA LEU A 42 -13.04 -11.08 4.81
C LEU A 42 -12.97 -12.35 5.64
N ASP A 43 -11.84 -13.03 5.58
CA ASP A 43 -11.61 -14.34 6.20
C ASP A 43 -11.05 -14.26 7.62
N ARG A 44 -10.79 -13.05 8.13
CA ARG A 44 -10.14 -12.81 9.42
C ARG A 44 -10.82 -11.68 10.20
N PRO A 45 -10.95 -11.82 11.55
CA PRO A 45 -11.44 -10.73 12.41
C PRO A 45 -10.33 -9.70 12.69
N HIS A 46 -10.67 -8.63 13.42
CA HIS A 46 -9.73 -7.59 13.88
C HIS A 46 -9.05 -6.79 12.75
N LEU A 47 -9.84 -6.34 11.78
CA LEU A 47 -9.40 -5.39 10.75
C LEU A 47 -9.07 -4.05 11.41
N ILE A 48 -7.84 -3.58 11.25
CA ILE A 48 -7.35 -2.31 11.82
C ILE A 48 -6.99 -1.25 10.77
N GLY A 49 -7.23 -1.57 9.50
CA GLY A 49 -6.98 -0.65 8.41
C GLY A 49 -6.94 -1.32 7.05
N LEU A 50 -6.77 -0.49 6.04
CA LEU A 50 -6.69 -0.89 4.64
C LEU A 50 -5.53 -0.17 3.97
N SER A 51 -4.83 -0.88 3.10
CA SER A 51 -3.97 -0.27 2.09
C SER A 51 -4.63 -0.39 0.73
N PHE A 52 -4.64 0.70 -0.01
CA PHE A 52 -5.32 0.86 -1.28
C PHE A 52 -4.30 1.03 -2.40
N CYS A 53 -4.67 0.57 -3.57
CA CYS A 53 -4.00 0.83 -4.83
C CYS A 53 -5.03 1.23 -5.88
N ALA A 54 -4.78 2.33 -6.58
CA ALA A 54 -5.54 2.73 -7.75
C ALA A 54 -4.58 3.03 -8.90
N VAL A 55 -4.83 2.42 -10.06
CA VAL A 55 -4.10 2.73 -11.29
C VAL A 55 -4.97 3.68 -12.10
N PHE A 56 -4.47 4.89 -12.28
CA PHE A 56 -5.15 5.98 -12.96
C PHE A 56 -4.61 6.13 -14.38
N ASP A 57 -5.52 6.17 -15.37
CA ASP A 57 -5.19 6.55 -16.74
C ASP A 57 -5.65 8.00 -16.99
N PRO A 58 -4.72 8.96 -17.14
CA PRO A 58 -5.05 10.35 -17.41
C PRO A 58 -5.80 10.55 -18.74
N LYS A 59 -5.69 9.62 -19.70
CA LYS A 59 -6.40 9.71 -21.00
C LYS A 59 -7.91 9.59 -20.83
N ASN A 60 -8.36 8.80 -19.86
CA ASN A 60 -9.77 8.60 -19.56
C ASN A 60 -10.37 9.77 -18.78
N CYS A 61 -9.53 10.66 -18.24
CA CYS A 61 -9.96 11.77 -17.39
C CYS A 61 -9.36 13.11 -17.86
N PRO A 62 -9.71 13.59 -19.07
CA PRO A 62 -9.15 14.82 -19.63
C PRO A 62 -9.51 16.05 -18.79
N GLY A 63 -8.54 16.95 -18.58
CA GLY A 63 -8.69 18.21 -17.84
C GLY A 63 -7.53 18.50 -16.87
N ASP A 64 -7.25 19.79 -16.62
CA ASP A 64 -6.05 20.29 -15.92
C ASP A 64 -6.23 20.56 -14.41
N ASP A 65 -7.29 20.04 -13.79
CA ASP A 65 -7.67 20.41 -12.41
C ASP A 65 -7.11 19.47 -11.32
N MET A 66 -7.15 19.95 -10.07
CA MET A 66 -7.08 19.09 -8.87
C MET A 66 -8.18 18.03 -8.93
N ALA A 67 -7.87 16.82 -8.46
CA ALA A 67 -8.88 15.80 -8.30
C ALA A 67 -8.65 15.02 -7.01
N ASP A 68 -9.68 14.34 -6.52
CA ASP A 68 -9.56 13.37 -5.45
C ASP A 68 -9.74 11.97 -6.04
N ILE A 69 -8.89 11.03 -5.62
CA ILE A 69 -9.20 9.62 -5.76
C ILE A 69 -10.06 9.24 -4.56
N ILE A 70 -11.23 8.69 -4.83
CA ILE A 70 -12.16 8.22 -3.81
C ILE A 70 -12.22 6.70 -3.88
N CYS A 71 -12.29 6.07 -2.72
CA CYS A 71 -12.67 4.68 -2.57
C CYS A 71 -13.88 4.62 -1.64
N GLU A 72 -15.05 4.33 -2.20
CA GLU A 72 -16.25 4.00 -1.44
C GLU A 72 -16.16 2.53 -1.02
N ALA A 73 -16.26 2.27 0.27
CA ALA A 73 -16.16 0.93 0.84
C ALA A 73 -17.44 0.58 1.59
N GLN A 74 -18.03 -0.56 1.25
CA GLN A 74 -19.17 -1.12 1.96
C GLN A 74 -18.75 -2.40 2.66
N PHE A 75 -19.09 -2.52 3.94
CA PHE A 75 -18.81 -3.72 4.73
C PHE A 75 -20.10 -4.39 5.17
N ILE A 76 -20.19 -5.71 5.04
CA ILE A 76 -21.34 -6.50 5.48
C ILE A 76 -20.90 -7.38 6.66
N ASP A 77 -21.67 -7.36 7.74
CA ASP A 77 -21.43 -8.23 8.90
C ASP A 77 -22.15 -9.57 8.80
N LYS A 78 -21.95 -10.45 9.79
CA LYS A 78 -22.55 -11.79 9.82
C LYS A 78 -24.08 -11.78 9.83
N SER A 79 -24.72 -10.70 10.29
CA SER A 79 -26.17 -10.57 10.26
C SER A 79 -26.70 -10.13 8.89
N GLY A 80 -25.82 -9.71 7.97
CA GLY A 80 -26.19 -9.23 6.64
C GLY A 80 -26.75 -7.80 6.62
N ASP A 81 -26.86 -7.16 7.78
CA ASP A 81 -27.74 -5.99 7.97
C ASP A 81 -26.96 -4.66 8.09
N ASN A 82 -25.64 -4.72 8.26
CA ASN A 82 -24.85 -3.57 8.69
C ASN A 82 -23.90 -3.08 7.61
N SER A 83 -24.44 -2.72 6.44
CA SER A 83 -23.73 -2.04 5.36
C SER A 83 -23.24 -0.66 5.80
N LYS A 84 -22.11 -0.61 6.50
CA LYS A 84 -21.44 0.66 6.80
C LYS A 84 -20.67 1.08 5.54
N ASN A 85 -21.09 2.20 4.96
CA ASN A 85 -20.38 2.85 3.88
C ASN A 85 -19.31 3.79 4.46
N PHE A 86 -18.09 3.69 3.96
CA PHE A 86 -16.97 4.55 4.30
C PHE A 86 -16.35 5.09 3.03
N ASP A 87 -16.07 6.38 3.02
CA ASP A 87 -15.40 7.02 1.90
C ASP A 87 -13.96 7.35 2.30
N PHE A 88 -13.02 6.86 1.51
CA PHE A 88 -11.60 7.11 1.70
C PHE A 88 -11.08 8.00 0.57
N TYR A 89 -10.38 9.08 0.91
CA TYR A 89 -9.99 10.13 -0.03
C TYR A 89 -8.47 10.28 -0.12
N LEU A 90 -7.97 10.39 -1.35
CA LEU A 90 -6.61 10.79 -1.67
C LEU A 90 -6.63 11.97 -2.64
N THR A 91 -6.35 13.17 -2.13
CA THR A 91 -6.19 14.35 -2.97
C THR A 91 -4.95 14.25 -3.84
N ILE A 92 -5.15 14.41 -5.14
CA ILE A 92 -4.12 14.37 -6.17
C ILE A 92 -3.99 15.73 -6.86
N LEU A 93 -2.76 16.24 -6.89
CA LEU A 93 -2.39 17.31 -7.80
C LEU A 93 -2.06 16.67 -9.15
N LYS A 94 -2.91 16.89 -10.16
CA LYS A 94 -2.64 16.40 -11.53
C LYS A 94 -1.44 17.09 -12.19
N VAL A 95 -0.91 18.16 -11.58
CA VAL A 95 0.27 18.89 -12.06
C VAL A 95 1.47 17.94 -12.15
N GLY A 96 1.87 17.62 -13.38
CA GLY A 96 3.02 16.76 -13.65
C GLY A 96 2.71 15.27 -13.81
N LEU A 97 1.45 14.85 -13.72
CA LEU A 97 1.04 13.53 -14.22
C LEU A 97 1.13 13.58 -15.75
N SER A 98 2.14 12.92 -16.31
CA SER A 98 2.31 12.83 -17.76
C SER A 98 1.17 12.04 -18.42
N TYR A 99 1.11 11.93 -19.74
CA TYR A 99 0.13 11.10 -20.46
C TYR A 99 0.27 9.57 -20.21
N SER A 100 1.11 9.15 -19.27
CA SER A 100 1.24 7.76 -18.84
C SER A 100 0.33 7.44 -17.67
N GLU A 101 0.07 6.17 -17.47
CA GLU A 101 -0.65 5.64 -16.33
C GLU A 101 0.18 5.84 -15.03
N HIS A 102 -0.51 6.02 -13.90
CA HIS A 102 0.11 6.21 -12.60
C HIS A 102 -0.53 5.30 -11.55
N VAL A 103 0.31 4.75 -10.66
CA VAL A 103 -0.10 3.94 -9.52
C VAL A 103 -0.09 4.80 -8.28
N PHE A 104 -1.26 4.92 -7.66
CA PHE A 104 -1.45 5.57 -6.37
C PHE A 104 -1.57 4.52 -5.28
N LEU A 105 -0.77 4.68 -4.22
CA LEU A 105 -0.83 3.85 -3.02
C LEU A 105 -1.10 4.75 -1.82
N TRP A 106 -2.04 4.35 -0.98
CA TRP A 106 -2.28 5.00 0.30
C TRP A 106 -2.83 4.01 1.31
N ASN A 107 -2.77 4.34 2.59
CA ASN A 107 -3.35 3.53 3.64
C ASN A 107 -4.17 4.36 4.61
N GLU A 108 -5.22 3.75 5.15
CA GLU A 108 -6.05 4.31 6.20
C GLU A 108 -6.12 3.30 7.35
N LEU A 109 -5.91 3.80 8.56
CA LEU A 109 -5.96 3.01 9.78
C LEU A 109 -7.22 3.40 10.54
N PHE A 110 -7.96 2.39 10.98
CA PHE A 110 -9.19 2.56 11.71
C PHE A 110 -9.37 1.37 12.64
N ASP A 111 -9.90 1.59 13.85
CA ASP A 111 -10.20 0.47 14.75
C ASP A 111 -11.66 0.06 14.55
N MET A 112 -11.87 -0.97 13.74
CA MET A 112 -13.21 -1.54 13.56
C MET A 112 -13.36 -2.72 14.52
N GLU A 113 -14.09 -2.51 15.61
CA GLU A 113 -14.38 -3.56 16.60
C GLU A 113 -15.31 -4.67 16.04
N HIS A 114 -15.95 -4.43 14.90
CA HIS A 114 -16.91 -5.36 14.31
C HIS A 114 -16.23 -6.38 13.39
N SER A 115 -16.73 -7.61 13.44
CA SER A 115 -16.33 -8.68 12.52
C SER A 115 -17.19 -8.62 11.25
N PHE A 116 -16.64 -8.04 10.18
CA PHE A 116 -17.24 -8.08 8.85
C PHE A 116 -16.90 -9.39 8.13
N VAL A 117 -17.80 -9.83 7.26
CA VAL A 117 -17.63 -11.05 6.44
C VAL A 117 -17.41 -10.74 4.98
N GLU A 118 -17.93 -9.62 4.48
CA GLU A 118 -17.76 -9.21 3.09
C GLU A 118 -17.42 -7.73 3.06
N ALA A 119 -16.60 -7.34 2.10
CA ALA A 119 -16.31 -5.96 1.80
C ALA A 119 -16.28 -5.75 0.29
N SER A 120 -16.92 -4.67 -0.14
CA SER A 120 -16.85 -4.18 -1.51
C SER A 120 -16.27 -2.78 -1.55
N PHE A 121 -15.59 -2.48 -2.65
CA PHE A 121 -14.82 -1.26 -2.85
C PHE A 121 -15.07 -0.76 -4.27
N GLN A 122 -15.40 0.52 -4.40
CA GLN A 122 -15.56 1.22 -5.66
C GLN A 122 -14.65 2.44 -5.69
N PHE A 123 -13.74 2.47 -6.64
CA PHE A 123 -12.80 3.56 -6.84
C PHE A 123 -13.31 4.50 -7.92
N CYS A 124 -13.09 5.80 -7.75
CA CYS A 124 -13.39 6.80 -8.76
C CYS A 124 -12.51 8.04 -8.60
N ILE A 125 -12.51 8.88 -9.63
CA ILE A 125 -11.95 10.22 -9.57
C ILE A 125 -13.08 11.22 -9.37
N HIS A 126 -12.99 12.04 -8.34
CA HIS A 126 -13.84 13.21 -8.16
C HIS A 126 -13.11 14.44 -8.69
N LYS A 127 -13.68 15.07 -9.73
CA LYS A 127 -13.11 16.27 -10.35
C LYS A 127 -13.45 17.48 -9.49
N VAL A 128 -12.45 18.07 -8.84
CA VAL A 128 -12.64 19.27 -8.02
C VAL A 128 -12.52 20.48 -8.94
N SER A 129 -13.65 20.99 -9.43
CA SER A 129 -13.66 22.19 -10.27
C SER A 129 -13.69 23.47 -9.42
N PHE A 130 -12.91 24.49 -9.81
CA PHE A 130 -12.91 25.82 -9.16
C PHE A 130 -14.16 26.67 -9.49
N LYS A 131 -15.03 26.17 -10.38
CA LYS A 131 -16.31 26.80 -10.71
C LYS A 131 -17.42 25.97 -10.07
N PRO A 132 -18.48 26.58 -9.52
CA PRO A 132 -19.60 25.81 -8.99
C PRO A 132 -20.30 25.09 -10.14
N ALA A 133 -19.94 23.83 -10.36
CA ALA A 133 -20.67 22.93 -11.22
C ALA A 133 -21.82 22.31 -10.40
N TYR A 134 -23.01 22.26 -10.98
CA TYR A 134 -24.23 21.74 -10.34
C TYR A 134 -24.27 20.19 -10.28
N HIS A 135 -23.18 19.51 -10.63
CA HIS A 135 -23.07 18.06 -10.65
C HIS A 135 -21.73 17.61 -10.05
N GLU A 136 -21.78 16.63 -9.16
CA GLU A 136 -20.61 15.88 -8.70
C GLU A 136 -20.09 15.04 -9.87
N ASP A 137 -18.95 15.42 -10.43
CA ASP A 137 -18.33 14.71 -11.55
C ASP A 137 -17.44 13.58 -11.01
N PHE A 138 -18.05 12.42 -10.76
CA PHE A 138 -17.34 11.17 -10.49
C PHE A 138 -17.02 10.43 -11.80
N ASP A 139 -15.76 10.05 -11.94
CA ASP A 139 -15.24 9.34 -13.11
C ASP A 139 -14.67 7.99 -12.68
N TYR A 140 -15.47 6.93 -12.90
CA TYR A 140 -15.15 5.56 -12.52
C TYR A 140 -14.24 4.86 -13.54
N GLU A 141 -14.20 5.36 -14.78
CA GLU A 141 -13.43 4.79 -15.89
C GLU A 141 -11.98 5.29 -15.90
N ALA A 142 -11.72 6.39 -15.20
CA ALA A 142 -10.39 6.92 -14.96
C ALA A 142 -9.49 5.97 -14.14
N ILE A 143 -10.08 5.14 -13.29
CA ILE A 143 -9.36 4.09 -12.55
C ILE A 143 -9.47 2.78 -13.33
N ILE A 144 -8.37 2.37 -13.96
CA ILE A 144 -8.36 1.22 -14.88
C ILE A 144 -8.03 -0.10 -14.18
N LYS A 145 -7.38 -0.05 -13.01
CA LYS A 145 -7.05 -1.21 -12.17
C LYS A 145 -7.07 -0.78 -10.70
N CYS A 146 -7.37 -1.68 -9.78
CA CYS A 146 -7.35 -1.37 -8.36
C CYS A 146 -6.89 -2.55 -7.50
N GLY A 147 -6.53 -2.25 -6.25
CA GLY A 147 -6.09 -3.24 -5.29
C GLY A 147 -6.41 -2.82 -3.86
N VAL A 148 -6.70 -3.80 -3.02
CA VAL A 148 -6.94 -3.61 -1.59
C VAL A 148 -6.19 -4.67 -0.81
N HIS A 149 -5.48 -4.24 0.22
CA HIS A 149 -4.81 -5.10 1.18
C HIS A 149 -5.31 -4.77 2.60
N PRO A 150 -6.20 -5.62 3.16
CA PRO A 150 -6.65 -5.48 4.54
C PRO A 150 -5.51 -5.71 5.52
N VAL A 151 -5.45 -4.88 6.57
CA VAL A 151 -4.44 -4.93 7.62
C VAL A 151 -5.09 -5.41 8.91
N PHE A 152 -4.64 -6.55 9.42
CA PHE A 152 -5.19 -7.14 10.64
C PHE A 152 -4.27 -6.91 11.83
N ARG A 153 -4.86 -6.75 13.03
CA ARG A 153 -4.11 -6.50 14.27
C ARG A 153 -3.01 -7.54 14.53
N ASP A 154 -3.32 -8.80 14.24
CA ASP A 154 -2.40 -9.93 14.47
C ASP A 154 -1.16 -9.89 13.58
N ASP A 155 -1.28 -9.31 12.37
CA ASP A 155 -0.18 -9.17 11.43
C ASP A 155 0.87 -8.16 11.95
N CYS A 156 0.42 -7.10 12.64
CA CYS A 156 1.30 -6.12 13.28
C CYS A 156 2.06 -6.73 14.46
N LEU A 157 1.36 -7.44 15.36
CA LEU A 157 1.97 -8.06 16.55
C LEU A 157 3.06 -9.09 16.18
N CYS A 158 2.87 -9.84 15.10
CA CYS A 158 3.85 -10.81 14.63
C CYS A 158 5.09 -10.13 14.02
N ARG A 159 4.91 -9.01 13.30
CA ARG A 159 6.03 -8.27 12.71
C ARG A 159 6.86 -7.53 13.76
N ASP A 160 6.24 -6.96 14.79
CA ASP A 160 6.97 -6.31 15.90
C ASP A 160 7.86 -7.30 16.65
N LYS A 161 7.37 -8.52 16.92
CA LYS A 161 8.16 -9.60 17.52
C LYS A 161 9.31 -10.09 16.65
N LYS A 162 9.15 -10.09 15.32
CA LYS A 162 10.27 -10.40 14.40
C LYS A 162 11.32 -9.29 14.42
N ARG A 163 10.90 -8.03 14.53
CA ARG A 163 11.83 -6.90 14.60
C ARG A 163 12.59 -6.85 15.92
N SER A 164 11.94 -7.13 17.05
CA SER A 164 12.63 -7.17 18.35
C SER A 164 13.76 -8.20 18.32
N ARG A 165 13.51 -9.39 17.75
CA ARG A 165 14.55 -10.42 17.56
C ARG A 165 15.69 -9.97 16.66
N ASN A 166 15.38 -9.38 15.50
CA ASN A 166 16.40 -8.91 14.57
C ASN A 166 17.23 -7.72 15.12
N GLN A 167 16.69 -6.95 16.07
CA GLN A 167 17.44 -5.89 16.76
C GLN A 167 18.34 -6.45 17.86
N GLU A 168 17.88 -7.48 18.58
CA GLU A 168 18.70 -8.19 19.57
C GLU A 168 19.89 -8.92 18.91
N ASP A 169 19.71 -9.45 17.69
CA ASP A 169 20.77 -10.18 16.95
C ASP A 169 21.81 -9.26 16.25
N GLU A 170 21.53 -7.96 16.08
CA GLU A 170 22.48 -6.99 15.47
C GLU A 170 23.40 -6.31 16.50
N GLU A 171 23.13 -6.44 17.81
CA GLU A 171 24.03 -5.93 18.86
C GLU A 171 25.21 -6.88 19.17
N ASP A 172 25.23 -8.10 18.60
CA ASP A 172 26.23 -9.14 18.88
C ASP A 172 27.26 -9.34 17.74
N LYS A 173 27.60 -8.27 17.00
CA LYS A 173 28.77 -8.28 16.10
C LYS A 173 30.04 -7.93 16.90
N PRO A 174 31.00 -8.86 17.07
CA PRO A 174 32.24 -8.54 17.76
C PRO A 174 33.06 -7.54 16.93
N SER A 175 33.51 -6.48 17.58
CA SER A 175 34.36 -5.45 16.99
C SER A 175 35.70 -6.06 16.55
N PRO A 176 36.24 -5.77 15.35
CA PRO A 176 37.51 -6.34 14.92
C PRO A 176 38.68 -5.60 15.61
N GLN A 177 39.06 -6.04 16.81
CA GLN A 177 40.34 -5.67 17.40
C GLN A 177 41.46 -6.55 16.82
N ARG A 178 42.31 -5.88 16.02
CA ARG A 178 43.75 -6.11 15.81
C ARG A 178 44.30 -7.51 16.09
N LEU A 179 44.67 -8.22 15.03
CA LEU A 179 45.94 -8.96 14.99
C LEU A 179 46.36 -9.14 13.52
N LYS A 180 47.20 -8.22 13.02
CA LYS A 180 48.02 -8.49 11.85
C LYS A 180 49.30 -9.19 12.33
N GLN A 181 49.33 -10.49 12.03
CA GLN A 181 50.48 -11.26 11.54
C GLN A 181 51.85 -11.04 12.21
N GLU A 182 52.22 -12.02 13.03
CA GLU A 182 53.60 -12.49 13.11
C GLU A 182 54.12 -12.84 11.71
N GLN A 183 55.29 -12.31 11.37
CA GLN A 183 56.03 -12.62 10.15
C GLN A 183 56.81 -13.94 10.30
N ASN A 184 56.81 -14.70 9.19
CA ASN A 184 57.73 -15.75 8.76
C ASN A 184 57.55 -17.15 9.40
N PRO A 185 57.54 -18.21 8.56
CA PRO A 185 58.76 -18.63 7.88
C PRO A 185 58.58 -19.04 6.41
N SER A 186 59.61 -18.83 5.59
CA SER A 186 59.73 -19.54 4.31
C SER A 186 61.15 -20.05 4.08
N HIS A 187 61.20 -21.38 3.98
CA HIS A 187 62.08 -22.24 3.19
C HIS A 187 63.54 -22.45 3.60
N THR A 188 63.73 -23.62 4.21
CA THR A 188 64.91 -24.49 4.05
C THR A 188 65.06 -24.95 2.59
N GLN A 189 66.33 -24.98 2.19
CA GLN A 189 67.01 -25.48 0.99
C GLN A 189 66.40 -26.73 0.30
N ASP A 190 66.62 -26.92 -1.02
CA ASP A 190 67.82 -27.65 -1.52
C ASP A 190 67.90 -27.88 -3.07
N LYS A 191 69.16 -28.07 -3.54
CA LYS A 191 69.67 -28.73 -4.78
C LYS A 191 69.85 -27.97 -6.11
N SER A 192 71.09 -27.56 -6.44
CA SER A 192 72.14 -28.36 -7.14
C SER A 192 73.38 -27.51 -7.39
#